data_AF-A0A2S7VMF3-F1
#
_entry.id   AF-A0A2S7VMF3-F1
#
_cell.length_a   1.000
_cell.length_b   1.000
_cell.length_c   1.000
_cell.angle_alpha   90.00
_cell.angle_beta   90.00
_cell.angle_gamma   90.00
#
_symmetry.space_group_name_H-M   'P 1'
#
loop_
_entity.id
_entity.type
_entity.pdbx_description
1 polymer ?
#
loop_
_entity_poly.entity_id
_entity_poly.type
_entity_poly.pdbx_seq_one_letter_code
_entity_poly.pdbx_strand_id
1 'polypeptide(L)'
;MKQSLITGVILAVITCSVSGKEISDLKDFFINESTVITQYSGVYMRLLREEMGDLSAYRGSECSLNMHLSDKGLVERVEMQSQSKLCRVAFNAIWDITFFPLPADKQDADKLRDVKLLVSPQ
;
A
#
# COMPACT_ATOMS: atom_id res chain seq x y z
N MET A 1 3.95 46.33 -3.16
CA MET A 1 3.36 45.03 -3.56
C MET A 1 4.29 43.91 -3.12
N LYS A 2 3.92 43.16 -2.08
CA LYS A 2 4.51 41.86 -1.73
C LYS A 2 3.37 41.01 -1.19
N GLN A 3 2.87 40.08 -2.01
CA GLN A 3 1.87 39.09 -1.58
C GLN A 3 2.61 37.91 -0.95
N SER A 4 2.31 37.65 0.33
CA SER A 4 2.67 36.43 1.03
C SER A 4 1.69 35.33 0.63
N LEU A 5 2.21 34.18 0.18
CA LEU A 5 1.42 32.96 -0.02
C LEU A 5 1.54 32.10 1.25
N ILE A 6 0.44 32.01 1.98
CA ILE A 6 0.29 31.18 3.17
C ILE A 6 0.09 29.73 2.68
N THR A 7 1.06 28.87 2.95
CA THR A 7 0.96 27.43 2.66
C THR A 7 0.15 26.78 3.79
N GLY A 8 -1.13 26.48 3.52
CA GLY A 8 -2.03 25.85 4.48
C GLY A 8 -1.73 24.35 4.61
N VAL A 9 -1.42 23.91 5.83
CA VAL A 9 -1.38 22.50 6.21
C VAL A 9 -2.77 22.12 6.70
N ILE A 10 -3.46 21.21 5.99
CA ILE A 10 -4.74 20.65 6.46
C ILE A 10 -4.44 19.31 7.14
N LEU A 11 -4.59 19.30 8.46
CA LEU A 11 -4.60 18.10 9.30
C LEU A 11 -6.04 17.58 9.35
N ALA A 12 -6.28 16.29 9.08
CA ALA A 12 -7.58 15.68 9.35
C ALA A 12 -7.41 14.32 10.03
N VAL A 13 -7.96 14.23 11.24
CA VAL A 13 -8.08 13.01 12.06
C VAL A 13 -9.38 12.32 11.65
N ILE A 14 -9.32 11.03 11.32
CA ILE A 14 -10.50 10.24 10.98
C ILE A 14 -10.80 9.28 12.14
N THR A 15 -11.96 9.46 12.78
CA THR A 15 -12.58 8.43 13.62
C THR A 15 -13.61 7.70 12.78
N CYS A 16 -13.48 6.37 12.65
CA CYS A 16 -14.50 5.58 11.96
C CYS A 16 -14.89 4.35 12.79
N SER A 17 -16.19 4.27 13.08
CA SER A 17 -16.90 3.03 13.35
C SER A 17 -17.88 2.86 12.19
N VAL A 18 -17.63 1.97 11.23
CA VAL A 18 -18.52 1.80 10.08
C VAL A 18 -18.72 0.34 9.68
N SER A 19 -20.01 0.03 9.51
CA SER A 19 -20.59 -1.14 8.89
C SER A 19 -20.81 -0.88 7.39
N GLY A 20 -20.29 -1.76 6.53
CA GLY A 20 -20.90 -2.24 5.27
C GLY A 20 -21.10 -1.26 4.10
N LYS A 21 -20.87 0.05 4.25
CA LYS A 21 -21.15 1.08 3.23
C LYS A 21 -19.90 1.80 2.69
N GLU A 22 -18.71 1.26 2.97
CA GLU A 22 -17.38 1.81 2.63
C GLU A 22 -16.75 1.18 1.36
N ILE A 23 -17.49 1.09 0.26
CA ILE A 23 -16.89 0.74 -1.05
C ILE A 23 -16.81 1.98 -1.97
N SER A 24 -17.44 3.08 -1.57
CA SER A 24 -17.49 4.34 -2.32
C SER A 24 -16.21 5.18 -2.19
N ASP A 25 -15.62 5.22 -1.00
CA ASP A 25 -14.62 6.25 -0.66
C ASP A 25 -13.16 5.85 -0.95
N LEU A 26 -12.93 4.64 -1.49
CA LEU A 26 -11.63 4.21 -2.03
C LEU A 26 -11.35 4.74 -3.44
N LYS A 27 -12.31 5.39 -4.09
CA LYS A 27 -12.17 5.87 -5.48
C LYS A 27 -11.41 7.20 -5.59
N ASP A 28 -11.43 8.03 -4.55
CA ASP A 28 -10.81 9.36 -4.60
C ASP A 28 -9.30 9.37 -4.27
N PHE A 29 -8.70 8.22 -3.95
CA PHE A 29 -7.26 8.11 -3.71
C PHE A 29 -6.42 7.95 -5.01
N PHE A 30 -7.05 7.61 -6.14
CA PHE A 30 -6.37 7.27 -7.40
C PHE A 30 -6.64 8.28 -8.53
N ILE A 31 -6.83 9.55 -8.21
CA ILE A 31 -6.97 10.59 -9.24
C ILE A 31 -5.58 10.79 -9.89
N ASN A 32 -5.40 10.20 -11.09
CA ASN A 32 -4.21 10.15 -11.97
C ASN A 32 -3.25 8.94 -11.88
N GLU A 33 -3.65 7.79 -11.32
CA GLU A 33 -2.85 6.57 -11.53
C GLU A 33 -3.23 5.82 -12.83
N SER A 34 -2.20 5.31 -13.50
CA SER A 34 -2.30 4.41 -14.65
C SER A 34 -3.24 3.25 -14.31
N THR A 35 -4.17 2.90 -15.20
CA THR A 35 -5.15 1.80 -15.02
C THR A 35 -4.51 0.50 -14.52
N VAL A 36 -3.24 0.27 -14.89
CA VAL A 36 -2.44 -0.87 -14.46
C VAL A 36 -2.15 -0.88 -12.95
N ILE A 37 -1.90 0.27 -12.31
CA ILE A 37 -1.62 0.30 -10.86
C ILE A 37 -2.88 -0.07 -10.09
N THR A 38 -4.03 0.48 -10.49
CA THR A 38 -5.33 0.10 -9.93
C THR A 38 -5.62 -1.40 -10.12
N GLN A 39 -5.28 -1.97 -11.26
CA GLN A 39 -5.50 -3.39 -11.52
C GLN A 39 -4.60 -4.29 -10.66
N TYR A 40 -3.32 -3.95 -10.54
CA TYR A 40 -2.34 -4.77 -9.82
C TYR A 40 -2.37 -4.55 -8.30
N SER A 41 -2.84 -3.39 -7.82
CA SER A 41 -3.01 -3.15 -6.38
C SER A 41 -3.95 -4.19 -5.74
N GLY A 42 -5.06 -4.52 -6.39
CA GLY A 42 -5.98 -5.56 -5.94
C GLY A 42 -5.33 -6.95 -5.88
N VAL A 43 -4.46 -7.26 -6.85
CA VAL A 43 -3.71 -8.53 -6.89
C VAL A 43 -2.71 -8.60 -5.74
N TYR A 44 -1.93 -7.53 -5.53
CA TYR A 44 -0.89 -7.49 -4.49
C TYR A 44 -1.51 -7.53 -3.10
N MET A 45 -2.59 -6.78 -2.88
CA MET A 45 -3.33 -6.80 -1.62
C MET A 45 -3.90 -8.18 -1.30
N ARG A 46 -4.32 -8.94 -2.33
CA ARG A 46 -4.78 -10.31 -2.14
C ARG A 46 -3.65 -11.24 -1.71
N LEU A 47 -2.52 -11.22 -2.42
CA LEU A 47 -1.33 -12.03 -2.08
C LEU A 47 -0.88 -11.76 -0.64
N LEU A 48 -0.76 -10.48 -0.29
CA LEU A 48 -0.34 -10.08 1.05
C LEU A 48 -1.34 -10.50 2.13
N ARG A 49 -2.64 -10.39 1.86
CA ARG A 49 -3.66 -10.84 2.83
C ARG A 49 -3.61 -12.35 3.05
N GLU A 50 -3.43 -13.12 1.98
CA GLU A 50 -3.30 -14.57 2.05
C GLU A 50 -2.06 -14.97 2.87
N GLU A 51 -0.93 -14.28 2.68
CA GLU A 51 0.31 -14.57 3.41
C GLU A 51 0.31 -14.07 4.87
N MET A 52 -0.25 -12.89 5.14
CA MET A 52 -0.29 -12.31 6.49
C MET A 52 -1.26 -13.04 7.44
N GLY A 53 -2.24 -13.78 6.90
CA GLY A 53 -3.21 -14.52 7.68
C GLY A 53 -4.14 -13.64 8.52
N ASP A 54 -4.51 -14.12 9.73
CA ASP A 54 -5.40 -13.39 10.63
C ASP A 54 -4.65 -12.22 11.32
N LEU A 55 -5.12 -11.01 11.06
CA LEU A 55 -4.59 -9.78 11.63
C LEU A 55 -5.45 -9.19 12.76
N SER A 56 -6.41 -9.94 13.29
CA SER A 56 -7.35 -9.51 14.33
C SER A 56 -6.65 -8.96 15.60
N ALA A 57 -5.47 -9.47 15.92
CA ALA A 57 -4.64 -9.03 17.05
C ALA A 57 -3.97 -7.66 16.84
N TYR A 58 -4.00 -7.12 15.63
CA TYR A 58 -3.35 -5.87 15.24
C TYR A 58 -4.36 -4.76 14.92
N ARG A 59 -5.63 -4.93 15.28
CA ARG A 59 -6.68 -3.92 15.07
C ARG A 59 -6.28 -2.55 15.62
N GLY A 60 -6.55 -1.51 14.82
CA GLY A 60 -6.18 -0.13 15.16
C GLY A 60 -4.68 0.17 15.07
N SER A 61 -3.86 -0.78 14.60
CA SER A 61 -2.47 -0.53 14.26
C SER A 61 -2.33 -0.20 12.78
N GLU A 62 -1.30 0.56 12.44
CA GLU A 62 -0.95 0.90 11.06
C GLU A 62 0.51 0.52 10.79
N CYS A 63 0.78 0.08 9.57
CA CYS A 63 2.13 -0.06 9.05
C CYS A 63 2.26 0.48 7.63
N SER A 64 3.30 1.26 7.40
CA SER A 64 3.74 1.69 6.07
C SER A 64 5.06 1.01 5.71
N LEU A 65 5.14 0.41 4.52
CA LEU A 65 6.35 -0.17 3.94
C LEU A 65 6.56 0.31 2.51
N ASN A 66 7.80 0.36 2.06
CA ASN A 66 8.14 0.51 0.64
C ASN A 66 8.79 -0.78 0.15
N MET A 67 8.31 -1.32 -0.96
CA MET A 67 8.84 -2.52 -1.59
C MET A 67 9.42 -2.16 -2.96
N HIS A 68 10.60 -2.71 -3.27
CA HIS A 68 11.22 -2.63 -4.59
C HIS A 68 11.26 -4.01 -5.26
N LEU A 69 10.77 -4.08 -6.49
CA LEU A 69 10.76 -5.28 -7.32
C LEU A 69 11.80 -5.21 -8.45
N SER A 70 12.37 -6.36 -8.77
CA SER A 70 13.12 -6.58 -10.02
C SER A 70 12.22 -6.44 -11.25
N ASP A 71 12.82 -6.43 -12.44
CA ASP A 71 12.11 -6.50 -13.73
C ASP A 71 11.32 -7.80 -13.92
N LYS A 72 11.57 -8.80 -13.07
CA LYS A 72 10.86 -10.09 -13.01
C LYS A 72 9.93 -10.18 -11.81
N GLY A 73 9.62 -9.09 -11.12
CA GLY A 73 8.66 -9.14 -10.00
C GLY A 73 9.16 -9.86 -8.74
N LEU A 74 10.45 -10.16 -8.65
CA LEU A 74 11.10 -10.65 -7.42
C LEU A 74 11.34 -9.48 -6.47
N VAL A 75 11.13 -9.70 -5.17
CA VAL A 75 11.43 -8.72 -4.13
C VAL A 75 12.94 -8.54 -4.00
N GLU A 76 13.41 -7.31 -4.17
CA GLU A 76 14.83 -6.97 -4.02
C GLU A 76 15.09 -6.20 -2.72
N ARG A 77 14.16 -5.32 -2.33
CA ARG A 77 14.27 -4.51 -1.10
C ARG A 77 12.90 -4.28 -0.50
N VAL A 78 12.86 -4.23 0.84
CA VAL A 78 11.69 -3.82 1.61
C VAL A 78 12.16 -2.90 2.74
N GLU A 79 11.56 -1.72 2.83
CA GLU A 79 11.85 -0.72 3.84
C GLU A 79 10.64 -0.57 4.76
N MET A 80 10.85 -0.82 6.06
CA MET A 80 9.82 -0.58 7.08
C MET A 80 9.94 0.84 7.63
N GLN A 81 8.83 1.56 7.70
CA GLN A 81 8.79 2.90 8.34
C GLN A 81 8.78 2.82 9.88
N SER A 82 8.45 1.66 10.46
CA SER A 82 8.51 1.43 11.91
C SER A 82 8.80 -0.03 12.23
N GLN A 83 9.28 -0.31 13.45
CA GLN A 83 9.54 -1.66 13.94
C GLN A 83 8.33 -2.27 14.68
N SER A 84 7.12 -1.80 14.38
CA SER A 84 5.90 -2.32 15.01
C SER A 84 5.73 -3.82 14.71
N LYS A 85 4.99 -4.53 15.58
CA LYS A 85 4.72 -5.95 15.35
C LYS A 85 3.99 -6.18 14.02
N LEU A 86 3.06 -5.30 13.65
CA LEU A 86 2.36 -5.33 12.37
C LEU A 86 3.32 -5.15 11.19
N CYS A 87 4.27 -4.20 11.28
CA CYS A 87 5.25 -4.02 10.22
C CYS A 87 6.16 -5.23 10.02
N ARG A 88 6.53 -5.90 11.11
CA ARG A 88 7.34 -7.13 11.03
C ARG A 88 6.57 -8.29 10.37
N VAL A 89 5.27 -8.41 10.66
CA VAL A 89 4.40 -9.39 10.00
C VAL A 89 4.30 -9.10 8.50
N ALA A 90 3.98 -7.85 8.13
CA ALA A 90 3.87 -7.45 6.73
C ALA A 90 5.20 -7.58 5.98
N PHE A 91 6.33 -7.21 6.60
CA PHE A 91 7.67 -7.36 6.04
C PHE A 91 7.99 -8.82 5.72
N ASN A 92 7.74 -9.73 6.68
CA ASN A 92 7.97 -11.15 6.47
C ASN A 92 7.08 -11.68 5.34
N ALA A 93 5.78 -11.34 5.35
CA ALA A 93 4.84 -11.76 4.32
C ALA A 93 5.27 -11.31 2.91
N ILE A 94 5.82 -10.10 2.76
CA ILE A 94 6.36 -9.65 1.47
C ILE A 94 7.50 -10.56 0.99
N TRP A 95 8.41 -10.95 1.89
CA TRP A 95 9.54 -11.82 1.55
C TRP A 95 9.14 -13.28 1.31
N ASP A 96 8.09 -13.76 1.98
CA ASP A 96 7.55 -15.11 1.80
C ASP A 96 6.83 -15.23 0.44
N ILE A 97 6.27 -14.13 -0.09
CA ILE A 97 5.79 -14.04 -1.47
C ILE A 97 6.98 -14.06 -2.43
N THR A 98 7.21 -15.22 -3.05
CA THR A 98 8.34 -15.45 -3.96
C THR A 98 8.31 -14.55 -5.21
N PHE A 99 7.12 -14.17 -5.68
CA PHE A 99 6.95 -13.44 -6.94
C PHE A 99 5.69 -12.57 -6.92
N PHE A 100 5.85 -11.30 -7.28
CA PHE A 100 4.76 -10.36 -7.54
C PHE A 100 4.55 -10.23 -9.06
N PRO A 101 3.33 -10.50 -9.56
CA PRO A 101 3.08 -10.47 -11.00
C PRO A 101 3.23 -9.06 -11.56
N LEU A 102 3.87 -8.96 -12.72
CA LEU A 102 4.01 -7.72 -13.48
C LEU A 102 3.32 -7.86 -14.85
N PRO A 103 2.80 -6.76 -15.43
CA PRO A 103 2.28 -6.75 -16.78
C PRO A 103 3.39 -7.04 -17.81
N ALA A 104 3.00 -7.55 -18.97
CA ALA A 104 3.94 -7.86 -20.05
C ALA A 104 4.53 -6.59 -20.69
N ASP A 105 3.78 -5.47 -20.69
CA ASP A 105 4.30 -4.20 -21.15
C ASP A 105 5.33 -3.65 -20.15
N LYS A 106 6.53 -3.34 -20.66
CA LYS A 106 7.65 -2.90 -19.82
C LYS A 106 7.39 -1.55 -19.15
N GLN A 107 6.76 -0.59 -19.84
CA GLN A 107 6.52 0.73 -19.27
C GLN A 107 5.51 0.65 -18.12
N ASP A 108 4.51 -0.23 -18.25
CA ASP A 108 3.57 -0.50 -17.19
C ASP A 108 4.19 -1.31 -16.04
N ALA A 109 5.09 -2.26 -16.34
CA ALA A 109 5.82 -3.02 -15.32
C ALA A 109 6.73 -2.10 -14.49
N ASP A 110 7.41 -1.16 -15.14
CA ASP A 110 8.30 -0.20 -14.47
C ASP A 110 7.56 0.68 -13.45
N LYS A 111 6.26 0.98 -13.67
CA LYS A 111 5.41 1.72 -12.71
C LYS A 111 5.15 0.96 -11.42
N LEU A 112 5.26 -0.37 -11.44
CA LEU A 112 4.97 -1.25 -10.30
C LEU A 112 6.23 -1.70 -9.56
N ARG A 113 7.41 -1.21 -9.97
CA ARG A 113 8.68 -1.62 -9.36
C ARG A 113 8.91 -1.02 -7.98
N ASP A 114 8.34 0.16 -7.71
CA ASP A 114 8.41 0.83 -6.41
C ASP A 114 6.99 0.96 -5.85
N VAL A 115 6.66 0.15 -4.86
CA VAL A 115 5.31 0.08 -4.29
C VAL A 115 5.31 0.51 -2.83
N LYS A 116 4.46 1.50 -2.52
CA LYS A 116 4.15 1.87 -1.15
C LYS A 116 2.95 1.05 -0.67
N LEU A 117 3.13 0.35 0.44
CA LEU A 117 2.12 -0.49 1.06
C LEU A 117 1.68 0.13 2.39
N LEU A 118 0.37 0.24 2.56
CA LEU A 118 -0.26 0.66 3.81
C LEU A 118 -1.14 -0.47 4.34
N VAL A 119 -0.78 -1.02 5.50
CA VAL A 119 -1.50 -2.10 6.16
C VAL A 119 -2.16 -1.55 7.41
N SER A 120 -3.49 -1.64 7.47
CA SER A 120 -4.30 -1.19 8.61
C SER A 120 -5.46 -2.17 8.85
N PRO A 121 -5.32 -3.15 9.75
CA PRO A 121 -6.37 -4.09 10.10
C PRO A 121 -7.51 -3.41 10.87
N GLN A 122 -8.76 -3.65 10.45
CA GLN A 122 -9.98 -3.11 11.04
C GLN A 122 -10.66 -4.08 12.01
#